data_AF-A0A8T4ZM33-F1
#
_entry.id   AF-A0A8T4ZM33-F1
#
_cell.length_a   1.000
_cell.length_b   1.000
_cell.length_c   1.000
_cell.angle_alpha   90.00
_cell.angle_beta   90.00
_cell.angle_gamma   90.00
#
_symmetry.space_group_name_H-M   'P 1'
#
loop_
_entity.id
_entity.type
_entity.pdbx_description
1 polymer ?
#
loop_
_entity_poly.entity_id
_entity_poly.type
_entity_poly.pdbx_seq_one_letter_code
_entity_poly.pdbx_strand_id
1 'polypeptide(L)'
;MTYQELLDLVDGAAIFSSGGGGSSEGGYGIADKLTSEGYKARLVAPSEVPNEARVVNFACVGATTALDYDSEAAVKTLKTLEEYAGFSAFATIPVELGGFNTLAAVDVAARHNIPVTDADGAGRAVPEVHLKVYTIDGIPLTPMVAADAHAKN
;
A
#
# COMPACT_ATOMS: atom_id res chain seq x y z
N MET A 1 -0.78 -14.97 2.19
CA MET A 1 -0.65 -14.62 3.60
C MET A 1 -1.86 -15.14 4.35
N THR A 2 -1.64 -15.83 5.46
CA THR A 2 -2.63 -16.23 6.46
C THR A 2 -3.02 -15.03 7.32
N TYR A 3 -4.09 -15.17 8.11
CA TYR A 3 -4.50 -14.10 9.03
C TYR A 3 -3.39 -13.76 10.03
N GLN A 4 -2.72 -14.77 10.61
CA GLN A 4 -1.61 -14.53 11.54
C GLN A 4 -0.45 -13.79 10.86
N GLU A 5 -0.09 -14.16 9.63
CA GLU A 5 0.97 -13.46 8.88
C GLU A 5 0.61 -11.99 8.60
N LEU A 6 -0.68 -11.66 8.43
CA LEU A 6 -1.13 -10.28 8.30
C LEU A 6 -0.98 -9.51 9.63
N LEU A 7 -1.31 -10.13 10.76
CA LEU A 7 -1.12 -9.51 12.08
C LEU A 7 0.37 -9.28 12.37
N ASP A 8 1.21 -10.28 12.09
CA ASP A 8 2.66 -10.19 12.26
C ASP A 8 3.25 -9.08 11.37
N LEU A 9 2.71 -8.90 10.16
CA LEU A 9 3.08 -7.80 9.27
C LEU A 9 2.70 -6.42 9.83
N VAL A 10 1.51 -6.28 10.42
CA VAL A 10 1.10 -5.03 11.10
C VAL A 10 2.08 -4.68 12.22
N ASP A 11 2.39 -5.65 13.08
CA ASP A 11 3.26 -5.46 14.23
C ASP A 11 4.69 -5.12 13.82
N GLY A 12 5.24 -5.92 12.89
CA GLY A 12 6.56 -5.69 12.33
C GLY A 12 6.67 -4.31 11.69
N ALA A 13 5.73 -3.95 10.81
CA ALA A 13 5.72 -2.65 10.15
C ALA A 13 5.62 -1.49 11.16
N ALA A 14 4.80 -1.61 12.20
CA ALA A 14 4.68 -0.60 13.25
C ALA A 14 5.97 -0.43 14.07
N ILE A 15 6.68 -1.52 14.37
CA ILE A 15 7.97 -1.48 15.08
C ILE A 15 9.03 -0.77 14.24
N PHE A 16 9.10 -1.06 12.93
CA PHE A 16 10.12 -0.51 12.04
C PHE A 16 9.76 0.88 11.46
N SER A 17 8.52 1.36 11.63
CA SER A 17 8.07 2.61 11.03
C SER A 17 8.72 3.87 11.62
N SER A 18 9.46 3.79 12.73
CA SER A 18 9.98 4.97 13.44
C SER A 18 8.87 5.92 13.94
N GLY A 19 7.68 5.37 14.27
CA GLY A 19 6.58 6.11 14.89
C GLY A 19 5.59 6.77 13.92
N GLY A 20 5.74 6.57 12.62
CA GLY A 20 4.83 7.06 11.57
C GLY A 20 4.06 5.94 10.86
N GLY A 21 3.53 6.24 9.67
CA GLY A 21 2.90 5.25 8.77
C GLY A 21 1.49 4.79 9.18
N GLY A 22 0.87 5.47 10.14
CA GLY A 22 -0.49 5.19 10.64
C GLY A 22 -0.57 4.06 11.67
N SER A 23 -1.73 3.92 12.30
CA SER A 23 -1.90 3.10 13.52
C SER A 23 -2.01 1.60 13.24
N SER A 24 -1.55 0.78 14.19
CA SER A 24 -1.70 -0.68 14.11
C SER A 24 -3.17 -1.09 14.16
N GLU A 25 -4.02 -0.38 14.91
CA GLU A 25 -5.45 -0.64 14.99
C GLU A 25 -6.13 -0.55 13.61
N GLY A 26 -5.72 0.42 12.78
CA GLY A 26 -6.20 0.51 11.40
C GLY A 26 -5.73 -0.67 10.54
N GLY A 27 -4.48 -1.09 10.71
CA GLY A 27 -3.91 -2.27 10.04
C GLY A 27 -4.63 -3.57 10.39
N TYR A 28 -4.90 -3.80 11.68
CA TYR A 28 -5.67 -4.97 12.12
C TYR A 28 -7.09 -4.97 11.54
N GLY A 29 -7.76 -3.81 11.53
CA GLY A 29 -9.10 -3.69 10.92
C GLY A 29 -9.11 -4.02 9.43
N ILE A 30 -8.04 -3.71 8.69
CA ILE A 30 -7.86 -4.15 7.31
C ILE A 30 -7.65 -5.67 7.22
N ALA A 31 -6.79 -6.24 8.07
CA ALA A 31 -6.53 -7.68 8.09
C ALA A 31 -7.79 -8.51 8.38
N ASP A 32 -8.62 -8.04 9.32
CA ASP A 32 -9.93 -8.60 9.66
C ASP A 32 -10.87 -8.60 8.45
N LYS A 33 -11.02 -7.45 7.79
CA LYS A 33 -11.87 -7.30 6.59
C LYS A 33 -11.42 -8.20 5.46
N LEU A 34 -10.12 -8.19 5.13
CA LEU A 34 -9.55 -9.06 4.09
C LEU A 34 -9.86 -10.53 4.34
N THR A 35 -9.63 -10.99 5.57
CA THR A 35 -9.83 -12.40 5.93
C THR A 35 -11.31 -12.79 5.96
N SER A 36 -12.15 -11.96 6.57
CA SER A 36 -13.59 -12.23 6.71
C SER A 36 -14.34 -12.18 5.37
N GLU A 37 -13.90 -11.35 4.43
CA GLU A 37 -14.43 -11.28 3.07
C GLU A 37 -13.82 -12.33 2.11
N GLY A 38 -12.86 -13.13 2.59
CA GLY A 38 -12.28 -14.25 1.83
C GLY A 38 -11.20 -13.85 0.83
N TYR A 39 -10.68 -12.62 0.89
CA TYR A 39 -9.55 -12.19 0.07
C TYR A 39 -8.25 -12.86 0.52
N LYS A 40 -7.36 -13.08 -0.44
CA LYS A 40 -6.04 -13.68 -0.19
C LYS A 40 -4.95 -12.74 -0.65
N ALA A 41 -4.23 -12.16 0.30
CA ALA A 41 -3.04 -11.39 0.00
C ALA A 41 -1.86 -12.31 -0.39
N ARG A 42 -1.06 -11.88 -1.36
CA ARG A 42 0.15 -12.58 -1.81
C ARG A 42 1.33 -11.62 -1.70
N LEU A 43 2.37 -12.04 -1.01
CA LEU A 43 3.64 -11.33 -0.93
C LEU A 43 4.58 -11.92 -1.97
N VAL A 44 5.34 -11.07 -2.67
CA VAL A 44 6.29 -11.49 -3.69
C VAL A 44 7.64 -10.81 -3.47
N ALA A 45 8.75 -11.53 -3.63
CA ALA A 45 10.06 -10.92 -3.51
C ALA A 45 10.35 -9.98 -4.70
N PRO A 46 11.14 -8.90 -4.51
CA PRO A 46 11.52 -8.02 -5.61
C PRO A 46 12.16 -8.75 -6.80
N SER A 47 12.91 -9.83 -6.56
CA SER A 47 13.55 -10.64 -7.60
C SER A 47 12.58 -11.44 -8.47
N GLU A 48 11.33 -11.59 -8.05
CA GLU A 48 10.28 -12.29 -8.81
C GLU A 48 9.43 -11.32 -9.64
N VAL A 49 9.62 -10.00 -9.47
CA VAL A 49 8.96 -8.97 -10.29
C VAL A 49 9.66 -8.88 -11.64
N PRO A 50 8.96 -9.00 -12.79
CA PRO A 50 9.57 -8.82 -14.09
C PRO A 50 10.11 -7.40 -14.28
N ASN A 51 11.29 -7.25 -14.90
CA ASN A 51 11.97 -5.95 -15.07
C ASN A 51 11.09 -4.84 -15.67
N GLU A 52 10.22 -5.18 -16.62
CA GLU A 52 9.36 -4.21 -17.32
C GLU A 52 7.97 -4.06 -16.69
N ALA A 53 7.69 -4.78 -15.60
CA ALA A 53 6.42 -4.71 -14.90
C ALA A 53 6.22 -3.35 -14.23
N ARG A 54 4.96 -2.96 -14.06
CA ARG A 54 4.60 -1.74 -13.32
C ARG A 54 4.24 -2.10 -11.89
N VAL A 55 5.05 -1.63 -10.95
CA VAL A 55 4.77 -1.72 -9.51
C VAL A 55 4.28 -0.37 -9.02
N VAL A 56 3.10 -0.34 -8.41
CA VAL A 56 2.45 0.91 -7.98
C VAL A 56 2.71 1.16 -6.50
N ASN A 57 3.33 2.30 -6.21
CA ASN A 57 3.47 2.78 -4.85
C ASN A 57 2.10 3.23 -4.31
N PHE A 58 1.66 2.65 -3.18
CA PHE A 58 0.33 2.92 -2.62
C PHE A 58 0.40 3.36 -1.16
N ALA A 59 -0.45 4.33 -0.82
CA ALA A 59 -0.56 4.93 0.51
C ALA A 59 -1.94 5.54 0.73
N CYS A 60 -2.30 5.77 1.98
CA CYS A 60 -3.23 6.85 2.31
C CYS A 60 -2.47 8.02 2.95
N VAL A 61 -2.92 9.23 2.62
CA VAL A 61 -2.34 10.48 3.12
C VAL A 61 -3.45 11.28 3.77
N GLY A 62 -3.20 11.83 4.95
CA GLY A 62 -4.18 12.61 5.69
C GLY A 62 -3.89 12.65 7.18
N ALA A 63 -4.81 13.25 7.95
CA ALA A 63 -4.71 13.28 9.39
C ALA A 63 -4.97 11.88 9.97
N THR A 64 -4.01 11.33 10.71
CA THR A 64 -4.12 9.99 11.33
C THR A 64 -5.23 9.90 12.38
N THR A 65 -5.67 11.03 12.93
CA THR A 65 -6.73 11.11 13.95
C THR A 65 -8.15 10.99 13.38
N ALA A 66 -8.33 11.11 12.07
CA ALA A 66 -9.64 11.12 11.40
C ALA A 66 -9.58 10.29 10.11
N LEU A 67 -8.96 9.12 10.18
CA LEU A 67 -8.77 8.25 9.03
C LEU A 67 -10.06 7.46 8.76
N ASP A 68 -10.78 7.84 7.72
CA ASP A 68 -11.87 7.05 7.13
C ASP A 68 -11.30 6.27 5.94
N TYR A 69 -11.23 4.94 6.07
CA TYR A 69 -10.67 4.06 5.04
C TYR A 69 -11.75 3.17 4.44
N ASP A 70 -11.97 3.37 3.14
CA ASP A 70 -12.84 2.56 2.30
C ASP A 70 -12.00 1.79 1.27
N SER A 71 -12.00 0.47 1.39
CA SER A 71 -11.30 -0.43 0.48
C SER A 71 -11.76 -0.28 -0.98
N GLU A 72 -13.03 0.01 -1.25
CA GLU A 72 -13.51 0.18 -2.62
C GLU A 72 -12.98 1.47 -3.23
N ALA A 73 -12.95 2.56 -2.45
CA ALA A 73 -12.34 3.82 -2.88
C ALA A 73 -10.84 3.65 -3.14
N ALA A 74 -10.14 2.91 -2.28
CA ALA A 74 -8.72 2.61 -2.45
C ALA A 74 -8.44 1.81 -3.74
N VAL A 75 -9.23 0.77 -4.03
CA VAL A 75 -9.12 0.00 -5.27
C VAL A 75 -9.47 0.84 -6.49
N LYS A 76 -10.52 1.67 -6.41
CA LYS A 76 -10.89 2.60 -7.49
C LYS A 76 -9.75 3.60 -7.78
N THR A 77 -9.03 4.05 -6.76
CA THR A 77 -7.87 4.94 -6.92
C THR A 77 -6.76 4.30 -7.76
N LEU A 78 -6.42 3.03 -7.49
CA LEU A 78 -5.46 2.27 -8.30
C LEU A 78 -5.94 2.15 -9.75
N LYS A 79 -7.21 1.79 -9.96
CA LYS A 79 -7.80 1.65 -11.31
C LYS A 79 -7.76 2.96 -12.08
N THR A 80 -8.07 4.08 -11.44
CA THR A 80 -7.97 5.40 -12.07
C THR A 80 -6.54 5.71 -12.54
N LEU A 81 -5.52 5.33 -11.76
CA LEU A 81 -4.12 5.49 -12.17
C LEU A 81 -3.79 4.60 -13.38
N GLU A 82 -4.20 3.33 -13.36
CA GLU A 82 -4.03 2.38 -14.47
C GLU A 82 -4.66 2.92 -15.77
N GLU A 83 -5.89 3.42 -15.69
CA GLU A 83 -6.63 4.02 -16.80
C GLU A 83 -5.96 5.29 -17.33
N TYR A 84 -5.56 6.20 -16.44
CA TYR A 84 -4.91 7.46 -16.81
C TYR A 84 -3.54 7.24 -17.48
N ALA A 85 -2.74 6.32 -16.92
CA ALA A 85 -1.37 6.09 -17.35
C ALA A 85 -1.25 5.01 -18.45
N GLY A 86 -2.34 4.29 -18.76
CA GLY A 86 -2.38 3.29 -19.82
C GLY A 86 -1.56 2.03 -19.51
N PHE A 87 -1.54 1.58 -18.25
CA PHE A 87 -0.87 0.34 -17.84
C PHE A 87 -1.73 -0.49 -16.89
N SER A 88 -1.40 -1.77 -16.71
CA SER A 88 -1.95 -2.61 -15.64
C SER A 88 -0.85 -2.89 -14.61
N ALA A 89 -1.15 -2.67 -13.33
CA ALA A 89 -0.22 -2.90 -12.24
C ALA A 89 0.04 -4.40 -12.10
N PHE A 90 1.31 -4.77 -12.02
CA PHE A 90 1.72 -6.14 -11.70
C PHE A 90 1.65 -6.40 -10.20
N ALA A 91 2.04 -5.40 -9.40
CA ALA A 91 2.05 -5.46 -7.94
C ALA A 91 1.82 -4.08 -7.35
N THR A 92 1.39 -4.01 -6.09
CA THR A 92 1.56 -2.81 -5.28
C THR A 92 2.89 -2.89 -4.51
N ILE A 93 3.34 -1.75 -4.02
CA ILE A 93 4.40 -1.63 -3.02
C ILE A 93 3.97 -0.58 -1.99
N PRO A 94 4.09 -0.85 -0.68
CA PRO A 94 3.88 0.16 0.35
C PRO A 94 4.74 1.41 0.11
N VAL A 95 4.18 2.60 0.34
CA VAL A 95 4.97 3.85 0.29
C VAL A 95 6.10 3.87 1.30
N GLU A 96 5.83 3.30 2.48
CA GLU A 96 6.70 3.24 3.63
C GLU A 96 6.17 2.17 4.60
N LEU A 97 6.99 1.78 5.57
CA LEU A 97 6.53 0.90 6.66
C LEU A 97 5.62 1.67 7.61
N GLY A 98 4.47 1.08 7.93
CA GLY A 98 3.52 1.58 8.92
C GLY A 98 2.42 0.57 9.20
N GLY A 99 1.92 0.54 10.44
CA GLY A 99 0.87 -0.42 10.83
C GLY A 99 -0.35 -0.35 9.91
N PHE A 100 -0.74 0.87 9.51
CA PHE A 100 -1.83 1.10 8.56
C PHE A 100 -1.37 1.12 7.10
N ASN A 101 -0.39 1.97 6.73
CA ASN A 101 -0.04 2.19 5.31
C ASN A 101 0.51 0.95 4.62
N THR A 102 1.24 0.09 5.34
CA THR A 102 1.66 -1.22 4.81
C THR A 102 0.43 -2.05 4.43
N LEU A 103 -0.58 -2.10 5.30
CA LEU A 103 -1.79 -2.91 5.07
C LEU A 103 -2.74 -2.29 4.04
N ALA A 104 -2.76 -0.96 3.87
CA ALA A 104 -3.51 -0.34 2.78
C ALA A 104 -3.02 -0.81 1.39
N ALA A 105 -1.69 -0.92 1.21
CA ALA A 105 -1.12 -1.47 -0.03
C ALA A 105 -1.44 -2.96 -0.21
N VAL A 106 -1.45 -3.73 0.88
CA VAL A 106 -1.83 -5.16 0.90
C VAL A 106 -3.30 -5.34 0.52
N ASP A 107 -4.19 -4.50 1.06
CA ASP A 107 -5.64 -4.55 0.83
C ASP A 107 -5.98 -4.31 -0.63
N VAL A 108 -5.44 -3.24 -1.20
CA VAL A 108 -5.63 -2.89 -2.61
C VAL A 108 -5.08 -3.99 -3.52
N ALA A 109 -3.90 -4.53 -3.23
CA ALA A 109 -3.33 -5.64 -3.99
C ALA A 109 -4.23 -6.88 -3.95
N ALA A 110 -4.64 -7.31 -2.76
CA ALA A 110 -5.47 -8.50 -2.58
C ALA A 110 -6.82 -8.38 -3.30
N ARG A 111 -7.46 -7.21 -3.20
CA ARG A 111 -8.76 -6.94 -3.85
C ARG A 111 -8.66 -6.76 -5.36
N HIS A 112 -7.54 -6.24 -5.85
CA HIS A 112 -7.24 -6.12 -7.29
C HIS A 112 -6.59 -7.40 -7.86
N ASN A 113 -6.49 -8.47 -7.06
CA ASN A 113 -5.94 -9.77 -7.45
C ASN A 113 -4.48 -9.74 -7.95
N ILE A 114 -3.68 -8.81 -7.42
CA ILE A 114 -2.24 -8.70 -7.69
C ILE A 114 -1.43 -8.94 -6.40
N PRO A 115 -0.16 -9.32 -6.47
CA PRO A 115 0.69 -9.38 -5.28
C PRO A 115 1.04 -8.00 -4.73
N VAL A 116 1.48 -7.97 -3.47
CA VAL A 116 2.24 -6.88 -2.87
C VAL A 116 3.72 -7.26 -2.89
N THR A 117 4.59 -6.30 -3.20
CA THR A 117 6.04 -6.51 -3.23
C THR A 117 6.59 -6.44 -1.80
N ASP A 118 7.46 -7.37 -1.42
CA ASP A 118 8.19 -7.39 -0.15
C ASP A 118 9.33 -6.35 -0.13
N ALA A 119 8.93 -5.08 -0.14
CA ALA A 119 9.81 -3.92 -0.08
C ALA A 119 8.97 -2.68 0.26
N ASP A 120 9.64 -1.57 0.56
CA ASP A 120 9.04 -0.25 0.64
C ASP A 120 10.02 0.80 0.11
N GLY A 121 9.59 2.06 0.05
CA GLY A 121 10.40 3.14 -0.50
C GLY A 121 11.50 3.68 0.44
N ALA A 122 11.51 3.36 1.74
CA ALA A 122 12.37 4.02 2.71
C ALA A 122 12.91 3.15 3.87
N GLY A 123 12.35 1.95 4.10
CA GLY A 123 12.68 1.09 5.24
C GLY A 123 12.15 1.58 6.59
N ARG A 124 11.37 2.67 6.60
CA ARG A 124 10.75 3.34 7.76
C ARG A 124 9.72 4.36 7.29
N ALA A 125 8.89 4.91 8.18
CA ALA A 125 8.04 6.04 7.83
C ALA A 125 8.84 7.34 7.70
N VAL A 126 8.44 8.19 6.77
CA VAL A 126 9.14 9.42 6.39
C VAL A 126 8.13 10.52 6.04
N PRO A 127 8.37 11.77 6.46
CA PRO A 127 7.34 12.81 6.48
C PRO A 127 6.85 13.27 5.10
N GLU A 128 7.64 13.05 4.04
CA GLU A 128 7.34 13.55 2.71
C GLU A 128 7.53 12.45 1.65
N VAL A 129 6.70 12.47 0.61
CA VAL A 129 6.66 11.44 -0.44
C VAL A 129 7.98 11.32 -1.22
N HIS A 130 8.74 12.42 -1.33
CA HIS A 130 9.99 12.45 -2.08
C HIS A 130 11.20 11.87 -1.32
N LEU A 131 11.07 11.59 -0.01
CA LEU A 131 12.14 11.04 0.83
C LEU A 131 12.27 9.52 0.71
N LYS A 132 12.17 8.99 -0.51
CA LYS A 132 12.13 7.57 -0.85
C LYS A 132 13.30 7.26 -1.80
N VAL A 133 13.77 6.01 -1.82
CA VAL A 133 14.87 5.55 -2.67
C VAL A 133 14.63 5.85 -4.16
N TYR A 134 13.37 5.87 -4.59
CA TYR A 134 12.95 6.19 -5.95
C TYR A 134 13.54 7.52 -6.46
N THR A 135 13.63 8.55 -5.60
CA THR A 135 14.13 9.87 -6.02
C THR A 135 15.64 9.90 -6.18
N ILE A 136 16.38 9.00 -5.51
CA ILE A 136 17.83 8.83 -5.68
C ILE A 136 18.12 8.26 -7.07
N ASP A 137 17.29 7.30 -7.51
CA ASP A 137 17.43 6.64 -8.82
C ASP A 137 16.73 7.40 -9.97
N GLY A 138 16.24 8.62 -9.70
CA GLY A 138 15.58 9.46 -10.70
C GLY A 138 14.24 8.93 -11.20
N ILE A 139 13.61 8.00 -10.47
CA ILE A 139 12.28 7.47 -10.80
C ILE A 139 11.24 8.56 -10.51
N PRO A 140 10.43 8.98 -11.51
CA PRO A 140 9.41 10.00 -11.29
C PRO A 140 8.34 9.54 -10.30
N LEU A 141 7.91 10.45 -9.42
CA LEU A 141 6.74 10.24 -8.54
C LEU A 141 5.40 10.46 -9.26
N THR A 142 5.45 10.84 -10.53
CA THR A 142 4.29 11.13 -11.36
C THR A 142 4.23 10.17 -12.57
N PRO A 143 3.03 9.85 -13.07
CA PRO A 143 1.72 10.36 -12.64
C PRO A 143 1.29 9.85 -11.26
N MET A 144 0.51 10.65 -10.55
CA MET A 144 -0.04 10.34 -9.23
C MET A 144 -1.54 10.62 -9.25
N VAL A 145 -2.32 9.71 -8.65
CA VAL A 145 -3.76 9.89 -8.44
C VAL A 145 -4.02 9.95 -6.94
N ALA A 146 -4.87 10.89 -6.52
CA ALA A 146 -5.36 11.01 -5.17
C ALA A 146 -6.89 11.06 -5.18
N ALA A 147 -7.52 10.25 -4.34
CA ALA A 147 -8.95 10.21 -4.17
C ALA A 147 -9.32 10.57 -2.72
N ASP A 148 -10.52 11.11 -2.53
CA ASP A 148 -11.11 11.22 -1.19
C ASP A 148 -11.49 9.84 -0.64
N ALA A 149 -11.93 9.79 0.62
CA ALA A 149 -12.27 8.56 1.33
C ALA A 149 -13.36 7.72 0.65
N HIS A 150 -14.09 8.27 -0.32
CA HIS A 150 -15.15 7.56 -1.06
C HIS A 150 -14.94 7.60 -2.58
N ALA A 151 -13.78 8.06 -3.04
CA ALA A 151 -13.45 8.30 -4.44
C ALA A 151 -14.56 9.05 -5.22
N LYS A 152 -15.05 10.15 -4.65
CA LYS A 152 -16.12 11.01 -5.22
C LYS A 152 -15.63 12.35 -5.75
N ASN A 153 -14.35 12.66 -5.61
CA ASN A 153 -13.69 13.87 -6.08
C ASN A 153 -13.30 13.84 -7.56
#